data_AF-A0A7S4KLL6-F1
#
_entry.id   AF-A0A7S4KLL6-F1
#
_cell.length_a   1.000
_cell.length_b   1.000
_cell.length_c   1.000
_cell.angle_alpha   90.00
_cell.angle_beta   90.00
_cell.angle_gamma   90.00
#
_symmetry.space_group_name_H-M   'P 1'
#
loop_
_entity.id
_entity.type
_entity.pdbx_description
1 polymer ?
#
loop_
_entity_poly.entity_id
_entity_poly.type
_entity_poly.pdbx_seq_one_letter_code
_entity_poly.pdbx_strand_id
1 'polypeptide(L)'
;KRVLEKLRDSLGKQHQQQHFEYQEQQQQALSKIKEILPFALRILESGGSKGNTTTTTLKAIFITLGSSGAFVLSNPSSPSSLLPPIHSSAHPLPLQIHYHPAFNVVDVVNVSGAGDSFVSGVISSLSFGHSLSSSLFFGSLSASFSLLSETPTNPSL
;
A
#
# COMPACT_ATOMS: atom_id res chain seq x y z
N LYS A 1 15.60 -43.14 6.78
CA LYS A 1 14.84 -42.66 7.97
C LYS A 1 15.43 -41.38 8.57
N ARG A 2 16.71 -41.37 8.99
CA ARG A 2 17.39 -40.20 9.61
C ARG A 2 17.47 -38.92 8.75
N VAL A 3 17.54 -39.06 7.42
CA VAL A 3 17.59 -37.92 6.47
C VAL A 3 16.22 -37.24 6.33
N LEU A 4 15.14 -38.02 6.33
CA LEU A 4 13.77 -37.50 6.21
C LEU A 4 13.32 -36.75 7.48
N GLU A 5 13.76 -37.20 8.66
CA GLU A 5 13.51 -36.47 9.91
C GLU A 5 14.24 -35.12 9.94
N LYS A 6 15.52 -35.08 9.52
CA LYS A 6 16.27 -33.82 9.42
C LYS A 6 15.63 -32.82 8.44
N LEU A 7 15.12 -33.30 7.30
CA LEU A 7 14.42 -32.47 6.32
C LEU A 7 13.11 -31.89 6.89
N ARG A 8 12.31 -32.73 7.56
CA ARG A 8 11.07 -32.30 8.22
C ARG A 8 11.34 -31.25 9.30
N ASP A 9 12.36 -31.46 10.12
CA ASP A 9 12.71 -30.55 11.20
C ASP A 9 13.26 -29.22 10.65
N SER A 10 14.01 -29.26 9.54
CA SER A 10 14.48 -28.04 8.84
C SER A 10 13.33 -27.24 8.24
N LEU A 11 12.40 -27.91 7.55
CA LEU A 11 11.22 -27.28 6.96
C LEU A 11 10.30 -26.67 8.03
N GLY A 12 10.13 -27.36 9.16
CA GLY A 12 9.35 -26.86 10.30
C GLY A 12 9.97 -25.61 10.92
N LYS A 13 11.29 -25.57 11.08
CA LYS A 13 12.02 -24.39 11.58
C LYS A 13 11.92 -23.21 10.61
N GLN A 14 12.06 -23.45 9.30
CA GLN A 14 11.90 -22.40 8.29
C GLN A 14 10.48 -21.81 8.30
N HIS A 15 9.44 -22.65 8.38
CA HIS A 15 8.06 -22.17 8.47
C HIS A 15 7.80 -21.34 9.73
N GLN A 16 8.31 -21.79 10.88
CA GLN A 16 8.16 -21.04 12.14
C GLN A 16 8.87 -19.69 12.09
N GLN A 17 10.07 -19.65 11.51
CA GLN A 17 10.84 -18.42 11.38
C GLN A 17 10.17 -17.42 10.45
N GLN A 18 9.69 -17.87 9.28
CA GLN A 18 8.93 -17.01 8.35
C GLN A 18 7.65 -16.47 8.99
N HIS A 19 6.94 -17.29 9.77
CA HIS A 19 5.73 -16.86 10.46
C HIS A 19 6.03 -15.82 11.55
N PHE A 20 7.13 -15.97 12.29
CA PHE A 20 7.54 -15.01 13.31
C PHE A 20 7.93 -13.66 12.68
N GLU A 21 8.76 -13.68 11.63
CA GLU A 21 9.17 -12.47 10.90
C GLU A 21 7.96 -11.73 10.31
N TYR A 22 6.99 -12.47 9.76
CA TYR A 22 5.75 -11.88 9.25
C TYR A 22 4.91 -11.21 10.35
N GLN A 23 4.78 -11.83 11.52
CA GLN A 23 4.07 -11.24 12.65
C GLN A 23 4.75 -9.98 13.19
N GLU A 24 6.08 -9.99 13.26
CA GLU A 24 6.85 -8.83 13.70
C GLU A 24 6.67 -7.65 12.73
N GLN A 25 6.75 -7.91 11.42
CA GLN A 25 6.51 -6.89 10.39
C GLN A 25 5.10 -6.30 10.48
N GLN A 26 4.07 -7.13 10.72
CA GLN A 26 2.71 -6.66 10.92
C GLN A 26 2.57 -5.77 12.16
N GLN A 27 3.20 -6.14 13.28
CA GLN A 27 3.17 -5.32 14.50
C GLN A 27 3.85 -3.97 14.29
N GLN A 28 5.01 -3.96 13.63
CA GLN A 28 5.72 -2.72 13.28
C GLN A 28 4.87 -1.83 12.35
N ALA A 29 4.22 -2.42 11.34
CA ALA A 29 3.32 -1.71 10.44
C ALA A 29 2.15 -1.09 11.21
N LEU A 30 1.50 -1.85 12.09
CA LEU A 30 0.40 -1.35 12.92
C LEU A 30 0.83 -0.21 13.85
N SER A 31 2.04 -0.27 14.41
CA SER A 31 2.58 0.82 15.23
C SER A 31 2.72 2.11 14.41
N LYS A 32 3.34 2.04 13.23
CA LYS A 32 3.49 3.19 12.32
C LYS A 32 2.14 3.73 11.84
N ILE A 33 1.18 2.85 11.53
CA ILE A 33 -0.17 3.26 11.12
C ILE A 33 -0.85 4.03 12.26
N LYS A 34 -0.81 3.52 13.49
CA LYS A 34 -1.41 4.20 14.65
C LYS A 34 -0.82 5.58 14.89
N GLU A 35 0.48 5.75 14.64
CA GLU A 35 1.17 7.03 14.77
C GLU A 35 0.73 8.04 13.70
N ILE A 36 0.64 7.62 12.43
CA ILE A 36 0.38 8.52 11.30
C ILE A 36 -1.11 8.79 11.08
N LEU A 37 -1.98 7.82 11.42
CA LEU A 37 -3.41 7.86 11.10
C LEU A 37 -4.12 9.13 11.59
N PRO A 38 -3.91 9.66 12.80
CA PRO A 38 -4.56 10.89 13.25
C PRO A 38 -4.24 12.11 12.37
N PHE A 39 -3.00 12.18 11.85
CA PHE A 39 -2.59 13.26 10.96
C PHE A 39 -3.20 13.10 9.57
N ALA A 40 -3.21 11.89 9.03
CA ALA A 40 -3.84 11.58 7.75
C ALA A 40 -5.35 11.88 7.76
N LEU A 41 -6.05 11.54 8.85
CA LEU A 41 -7.47 11.85 9.03
C LEU A 41 -7.72 13.36 8.97
N ARG A 42 -6.93 14.16 9.69
CA ARG A 42 -7.05 15.62 9.67
C ARG A 42 -6.81 16.21 8.27
N ILE A 43 -5.86 15.69 7.50
CA ILE A 43 -5.63 16.13 6.12
C ILE A 43 -6.85 15.81 5.24
N LEU A 44 -7.37 14.59 5.35
CA LEU A 44 -8.51 14.16 4.55
C LEU A 44 -9.78 14.98 4.87
N GLU A 45 -9.99 15.31 6.13
CA GLU A 45 -11.12 16.14 6.60
C GLU A 45 -10.96 17.62 6.22
N SER A 46 -9.76 18.18 6.38
CA SER A 46 -9.48 19.60 6.06
C SER A 46 -9.48 19.90 4.56
N GLY A 47 -9.11 18.92 3.73
CA GLY A 47 -9.23 18.99 2.27
C GLY A 47 -10.69 19.06 1.76
N GLY A 48 -11.69 19.01 2.65
CA GLY A 48 -13.11 19.11 2.32
C GLY A 48 -13.77 20.46 2.59
N SER A 49 -13.09 21.48 3.17
CA SER A 49 -13.76 22.71 3.63
C SER A 49 -13.21 24.03 3.07
N LYS A 50 -14.12 24.71 2.35
CA LYS A 50 -14.27 26.16 2.06
C LYS A 50 -13.30 26.83 1.08
N GLY A 51 -13.82 27.06 -0.13
CA GLY A 51 -13.33 28.05 -1.08
C GLY A 51 -14.11 27.97 -2.38
N ASN A 52 -15.01 28.92 -2.59
CA ASN A 52 -15.72 29.23 -3.81
C ASN A 52 -14.75 29.50 -4.98
N THR A 53 -14.30 28.44 -5.65
CA THR A 53 -14.00 28.28 -7.10
C THR A 53 -13.09 27.05 -7.25
N THR A 54 -13.60 25.99 -7.90
CA THR A 54 -12.99 24.65 -8.06
C THR A 54 -12.54 23.95 -6.76
N THR A 55 -13.49 23.38 -6.01
CA THR A 55 -13.22 22.56 -4.83
C THR A 55 -12.57 21.23 -5.22
N THR A 56 -11.25 21.16 -5.21
CA THR A 56 -10.49 19.91 -5.25
C THR A 56 -10.67 19.18 -3.91
N THR A 57 -11.76 18.42 -3.77
CA THR A 57 -11.97 17.59 -2.58
C THR A 57 -10.96 16.46 -2.56
N LEU A 58 -10.14 16.39 -1.51
CA LEU A 58 -9.21 15.29 -1.32
C LEU A 58 -10.00 13.99 -1.10
N LYS A 59 -9.80 13.00 -1.98
CA LYS A 59 -10.59 11.76 -2.00
C LYS A 59 -9.88 10.58 -1.32
N ALA A 60 -8.56 10.53 -1.44
CA ALA A 60 -7.75 9.48 -0.85
C ALA A 60 -6.33 9.99 -0.53
N ILE A 61 -5.72 9.42 0.51
CA ILE A 61 -4.32 9.62 0.89
C ILE A 61 -3.65 8.26 0.88
N PHE A 62 -2.61 8.12 0.06
CA PHE A 62 -1.73 6.95 0.08
C PHE A 62 -0.52 7.25 0.95
N ILE A 63 -0.17 6.32 1.83
CA ILE A 63 0.93 6.47 2.79
C ILE A 63 1.84 5.26 2.65
N THR A 64 3.09 5.52 2.30
CA THR A 64 4.14 4.50 2.23
C THR A 64 4.86 4.40 3.58
N LEU A 65 5.16 3.17 4.01
CA LEU A 65 5.79 2.85 5.29
C LEU A 65 7.17 2.18 5.10
N GLY A 66 7.73 2.29 3.89
CA GLY A 66 8.96 1.62 3.48
C GLY A 66 8.79 0.10 3.47
N SER A 67 9.70 -0.62 4.11
CA SER A 67 9.66 -2.09 4.25
C SER A 67 8.43 -2.60 5.02
N SER A 68 7.68 -1.73 5.71
CA SER A 68 6.44 -2.11 6.39
C SER A 68 5.20 -2.07 5.48
N GLY A 69 5.35 -1.70 4.20
CA GLY A 69 4.27 -1.67 3.21
C GLY A 69 3.67 -0.29 2.98
N ALA A 70 2.39 -0.25 2.65
CA ALA A 70 1.67 1.00 2.42
C ALA A 70 0.19 0.85 2.81
N PHE A 71 -0.48 1.96 3.08
CA PHE A 71 -1.94 1.98 3.24
C PHE A 71 -2.57 3.17 2.55
N VAL A 72 -3.85 3.04 2.24
CA VAL A 72 -4.68 4.11 1.69
C VAL A 72 -5.81 4.41 2.66
N LEU A 73 -6.04 5.70 2.87
CA LEU A 73 -7.15 6.27 3.60
C LEU A 73 -8.07 6.96 2.58
N SER A 74 -9.35 6.64 2.51
CA SER A 74 -10.26 7.29 1.56
C SER A 74 -11.60 7.68 2.15
N ASN A 75 -12.16 8.74 1.58
CA ASN A 75 -13.53 9.14 1.85
C ASN A 75 -14.50 8.14 1.20
N PRO A 76 -15.64 7.83 1.85
CA PRO A 76 -16.63 6.87 1.36
C PRO A 76 -17.20 7.21 -0.03
N SER A 77 -17.20 8.50 -0.38
CA SER A 77 -17.70 9.00 -1.66
C SER A 77 -16.64 9.00 -2.77
N SER A 78 -15.43 8.49 -2.49
CA SER A 78 -14.40 8.34 -3.52
C SER A 78 -14.76 7.16 -4.41
N PRO A 79 -15.08 7.37 -5.70
CA PRO A 79 -15.30 6.24 -6.57
C PRO A 79 -14.00 5.43 -6.65
N SER A 80 -14.10 4.11 -6.50
CA SER A 80 -13.01 3.15 -6.75
C SER A 80 -12.56 3.11 -8.22
N SER A 81 -12.99 4.08 -9.02
CA SER A 81 -12.83 4.19 -10.45
C SER A 81 -12.80 5.67 -10.82
N LEU A 82 -11.99 6.05 -11.82
CA LEU A 82 -12.03 7.39 -12.42
C LEU A 82 -13.34 7.66 -13.20
N LEU A 83 -14.24 6.68 -13.30
CA LEU A 83 -15.54 6.82 -13.95
C LEU A 83 -16.58 7.49 -13.01
N PRO A 84 -17.44 8.38 -13.53
CA PRO A 84 -18.46 9.04 -12.72
C PRO A 84 -19.46 8.01 -12.16
N PRO A 85 -19.84 8.12 -10.88
CA PRO A 85 -20.81 7.21 -10.28
C PRO A 85 -22.22 7.45 -10.83
N ILE A 86 -22.86 6.39 -11.32
CA ILE A 86 -24.29 6.37 -11.65
C ILE A 86 -25.04 6.14 -10.34
N HIS A 87 -25.63 7.21 -9.80
CA HIS A 87 -26.60 7.29 -8.71
C HIS A 87 -26.45 6.28 -7.54
N SER A 88 -26.05 6.76 -6.35
CA SER A 88 -26.27 6.01 -5.11
C SER A 88 -26.61 6.92 -3.93
N SER A 89 -27.60 6.50 -3.15
CA SER A 89 -28.22 7.24 -2.05
C SER A 89 -27.25 7.51 -0.90
N ALA A 90 -27.24 8.75 -0.43
CA ALA A 90 -26.35 9.24 0.61
C ALA A 90 -26.71 8.67 2.01
N HIS A 91 -25.99 7.64 2.42
CA HIS A 91 -25.69 7.38 3.83
C HIS A 91 -24.19 7.63 4.05
N PRO A 92 -23.76 8.32 5.13
CA PRO A 92 -22.36 8.50 5.43
C PRO A 92 -21.74 7.14 5.78
N LEU A 93 -21.14 6.48 4.78
CA LEU A 93 -20.37 5.26 4.98
C LEU A 93 -19.11 5.60 5.80
N PRO A 94 -18.63 4.67 6.64
CA PRO A 94 -17.40 4.86 7.38
C PRO A 94 -16.23 5.02 6.42
N LEU A 95 -15.27 5.85 6.81
CA LEU A 95 -14.00 6.05 6.12
C LEU A 95 -13.27 4.71 5.95
N GLN A 96 -12.66 4.53 4.77
CA GLN A 96 -12.05 3.26 4.38
C GLN A 96 -10.53 3.31 4.55
N ILE A 97 -9.98 2.23 5.13
CA ILE A 97 -8.55 2.02 5.27
C ILE A 97 -8.20 0.67 4.64
N HIS A 98 -7.29 0.66 3.68
CA HIS A 98 -6.73 -0.58 3.15
C HIS A 98 -5.21 -0.58 3.37
N TYR A 99 -4.68 -1.68 3.87
CA TYR A 99 -3.24 -1.88 4.07
C TYR A 99 -2.76 -2.99 3.14
N HIS A 100 -1.57 -2.79 2.58
CA HIS A 100 -0.86 -3.80 1.81
C HIS A 100 0.57 -3.94 2.35
N PRO A 101 1.02 -5.14 2.75
CA PRO A 101 2.39 -5.36 3.19
C PRO A 101 3.38 -5.13 2.04
N ALA A 102 4.61 -4.72 2.35
CA ALA A 102 5.65 -4.64 1.32
C ALA A 102 5.99 -6.04 0.81
N PHE A 103 6.40 -6.13 -0.45
CA PHE A 103 7.02 -7.36 -0.95
C PHE A 103 8.37 -7.55 -0.25
N ASN A 104 8.64 -8.78 0.19
CA ASN A 104 9.94 -9.10 0.75
C ASN A 104 10.97 -9.19 -0.39
N VAL A 105 11.81 -8.16 -0.50
CA VAL A 105 12.90 -8.09 -1.48
C VAL A 105 14.21 -8.31 -0.74
N VAL A 106 14.86 -9.45 -0.98
CA VAL A 106 16.08 -9.86 -0.26
C VAL A 106 17.32 -9.14 -0.82
N ASP A 107 17.37 -8.92 -2.14
CA ASP A 107 18.53 -8.36 -2.84
C ASP A 107 18.30 -6.90 -3.24
N VAL A 108 18.03 -6.03 -2.26
CA VAL A 108 17.82 -4.59 -2.53
C VAL A 108 19.11 -3.97 -3.08
N VAL A 109 19.03 -3.44 -4.30
CA VAL A 109 20.13 -2.77 -5.02
C VAL A 109 20.11 -1.27 -4.76
N ASN A 110 18.94 -0.64 -4.83
CA ASN A 110 18.76 0.81 -4.68
C ASN A 110 17.39 1.10 -4.08
N VAL A 111 17.28 2.10 -3.20
CA VAL A 111 15.98 2.55 -2.64
C VAL A 111 15.44 3.81 -3.29
N SER A 112 16.28 4.48 -4.10
CA SER A 112 15.92 5.70 -4.80
C SER A 112 14.82 5.43 -5.81
N GLY A 113 13.79 6.27 -5.83
CA GLY A 113 12.66 6.12 -6.78
C GLY A 113 11.66 5.02 -6.44
N ALA A 114 11.81 4.28 -5.34
CA ALA A 114 10.82 3.30 -4.91
C ALA A 114 9.45 3.95 -4.61
N GLY A 115 9.45 5.16 -4.05
CA GLY A 115 8.23 5.95 -3.82
C GLY A 115 7.59 6.43 -5.12
N ASP A 116 8.38 6.91 -6.08
CA ASP A 116 7.88 7.33 -7.39
C ASP A 116 7.32 6.15 -8.18
N SER A 117 8.00 5.00 -8.12
CA SER A 117 7.56 3.73 -8.72
C SER A 117 6.29 3.22 -8.06
N PHE A 118 6.15 3.37 -6.74
CA PHE A 118 4.89 3.09 -6.06
C PHE A 118 3.74 3.94 -6.62
N VAL A 119 3.96 5.25 -6.73
CA VAL A 119 2.96 6.20 -7.25
C VAL A 119 2.61 5.87 -8.70
N SER A 120 3.58 5.55 -9.55
CA SER A 120 3.34 5.18 -10.95
C SER A 120 2.48 3.91 -11.07
N GLY A 121 2.76 2.90 -10.24
CA GLY A 121 1.97 1.66 -10.18
C GLY A 121 0.53 1.91 -9.72
N VAL A 122 0.33 2.77 -8.72
CA VAL A 122 -1.01 3.20 -8.27
C VAL A 122 -1.76 3.91 -9.39
N ILE A 123 -1.16 4.93 -10.02
CA ILE A 123 -1.78 5.72 -11.09
C ILE A 123 -2.15 4.84 -12.27
N SER A 124 -1.22 3.97 -12.71
CA SER A 124 -1.46 3.02 -13.80
C SER A 124 -2.66 2.12 -13.48
N SER A 125 -2.67 1.51 -12.29
CA SER A 125 -3.75 0.64 -11.83
C SER A 125 -5.11 1.36 -11.81
N LEU A 126 -5.17 2.57 -11.28
CA LEU A 126 -6.39 3.38 -11.27
C LEU A 126 -6.86 3.77 -12.67
N SER A 127 -5.91 4.02 -13.59
CA SER A 127 -6.21 4.33 -15.00
C SER A 127 -6.85 3.15 -15.73
N PHE A 128 -6.56 1.92 -15.31
CA PHE A 128 -7.25 0.70 -15.76
C PHE A 128 -8.55 0.39 -15.00
N GLY A 129 -9.00 1.29 -14.12
CA GLY A 129 -10.27 1.15 -13.40
C GLY A 129 -10.22 0.16 -12.22
N HIS A 130 -9.02 -0.19 -11.74
CA HIS A 130 -8.88 -1.04 -10.56
C HIS A 130 -9.21 -0.29 -9.25
N SER A 131 -9.58 -1.06 -8.22
CA SER A 131 -9.90 -0.54 -6.88
C SER A 131 -8.68 0.03 -6.16
N LEU A 132 -8.88 0.90 -5.16
CA LEU A 132 -7.80 1.44 -4.32
C LEU A 132 -6.94 0.34 -3.67
N SER A 133 -7.58 -0.74 -3.21
CA SER A 133 -6.87 -1.89 -2.62
C SER A 133 -6.00 -2.62 -3.66
N SER A 134 -6.50 -2.77 -4.89
CA SER A 134 -5.72 -3.35 -5.99
C SER A 134 -4.58 -2.41 -6.39
N SER A 135 -4.81 -1.11 -6.41
CA SER A 135 -3.78 -0.13 -6.73
C SER A 135 -2.65 -0.10 -5.69
N LEU A 136 -2.92 -0.36 -4.41
CA LEU A 136 -1.88 -0.59 -3.40
C LEU A 136 -0.97 -1.77 -3.74
N PHE A 137 -1.55 -2.87 -4.24
CA PHE A 137 -0.78 -4.04 -4.69
C PHE A 137 0.14 -3.66 -5.87
N PHE A 138 -0.41 -3.02 -6.91
CA PHE A 138 0.39 -2.61 -8.08
C PHE A 138 1.47 -1.58 -7.75
N GLY A 139 1.17 -0.62 -6.87
CA GLY A 139 2.18 0.31 -6.36
C GLY A 139 3.29 -0.43 -5.61
N SER A 140 2.92 -1.32 -4.69
CA SER A 140 3.91 -2.11 -3.92
C SER A 140 4.76 -2.99 -4.83
N LEU A 141 4.17 -3.57 -5.87
CA LEU A 141 4.86 -4.41 -6.84
C LEU A 141 5.85 -3.58 -7.68
N SER A 142 5.40 -2.44 -8.21
CA SER A 142 6.24 -1.52 -8.96
C SER A 142 7.43 -1.02 -8.13
N ALA A 143 7.19 -0.65 -6.87
CA ALA A 143 8.26 -0.29 -5.94
C ALA A 143 9.27 -1.43 -5.75
N SER A 144 8.80 -2.68 -5.63
CA SER A 144 9.68 -3.85 -5.47
C SER A 144 10.61 -4.06 -6.68
N PHE A 145 10.16 -3.77 -7.90
CA PHE A 145 11.00 -3.86 -9.09
C PHE A 145 12.02 -2.73 -9.18
N SER A 146 11.69 -1.53 -8.67
CA SER A 146 12.64 -0.43 -8.52
C SER A 146 13.72 -0.78 -7.49
N LEU A 147 13.36 -1.46 -6.40
CA LEU A 147 14.34 -1.91 -5.39
C LEU A 147 15.42 -2.86 -5.94
N LEU A 148 15.10 -3.58 -7.02
CA LEU A 148 16.00 -4.52 -7.70
C LEU A 148 16.81 -3.87 -8.85
N SER A 149 16.61 -2.57 -9.10
CA SER A 149 17.26 -1.86 -10.19
C SER A 149 18.42 -0.98 -9.70
N GLU A 150 19.45 -0.81 -10.52
CA GLU A 150 20.52 0.15 -10.26
C GLU A 150 20.04 1.60 -10.43
N THR A 151 19.02 1.81 -11.29
CA THR A 151 18.45 3.13 -11.60
C THR A 151 17.17 3.38 -10.80
N PRO A 152 16.79 4.67 -10.56
CA PRO A 152 15.62 5.00 -9.74
C PRO A 152 14.30 4.41 -10.23
N THR A 153 14.18 4.19 -11.54
CA THR A 153 13.12 3.42 -12.18
C THR A 153 13.74 2.20 -12.85
N ASN A 154 13.02 1.08 -12.85
CA ASN A 154 13.47 -0.10 -13.60
C ASN A 154 13.16 0.11 -15.09
N PRO A 155 14.16 0.17 -15.98
CA PRO A 155 13.95 0.48 -17.40
C PRO A 155 13.32 -0.68 -18.19
N SER A 156 13.18 -1.86 -17.57
CA SER A 156 12.57 -3.06 -18.19
C SER A 156 11.12 -3.29 -17.77
N LEU A 157 10.51 -2.35 -17.04
CA LEU A 157 9.07 -2.31 -16.75
C LEU A 157 8.26 -1.76 -17.93
#